data_AF-A0A2M7YFE8-F1
#
_entry.id   AF-A0A2M7YFE8-F1
#
_cell.length_a   1.000
_cell.length_b   1.000
_cell.length_c   1.000
_cell.angle_alpha   90.00
_cell.angle_beta   90.00
_cell.angle_gamma   90.00
#
_symmetry.space_group_name_H-M   'P 1'
#
loop_
_entity.id
_entity.type
_entity.pdbx_description
1 polymer ?
#
loop_
_entity_poly.entity_id
_entity_poly.type
_entity_poly.pdbx_seq_one_letter_code
_entity_poly.pdbx_strand_id
1 'polypeptide(L)'
;MEEKMNSKERIKMVLAHQEPDRVPIHDGPWGATVARWHKEGLPDGITPGEYFGYEMVMFGADTSPRFPIKTIEKTDKYIIQTTSTGATNKNFWDHTSTPGLIDRPIKEKQDWFPIKERLEPDYTRVDWVSVFNNYHAAQSEGKFICYSGGYGYDLLQSYIRSDQLLVAMVDNPEW
;
A
#
# COMPACT_ATOMS: atom_id res chain seq x y z
N MET A 1 27.60 26.73 11.67
CA MET A 1 26.43 25.84 11.80
C MET A 1 26.33 25.09 10.50
N GLU A 2 26.29 23.77 10.55
CA GLU A 2 25.99 22.96 9.36
C GLU A 2 24.61 23.36 8.81
N GLU A 3 24.49 23.45 7.49
CA GLU A 3 23.25 23.82 6.83
C GLU A 3 22.24 22.68 7.00
N LYS A 4 21.04 23.01 7.52
CA LYS A 4 20.01 22.00 7.80
C LYS A 4 19.46 21.46 6.48
N MET A 5 19.61 20.15 6.26
CA MET A 5 19.16 19.48 5.03
C MET A 5 17.63 19.37 4.99
N ASN A 6 17.04 19.44 3.80
CA ASN A 6 15.66 19.02 3.60
C ASN A 6 15.56 17.48 3.49
N SER A 7 14.34 16.96 3.41
CA SER A 7 14.13 15.51 3.42
C SER A 7 14.70 14.82 2.18
N LYS A 8 14.59 15.49 1.03
CA LYS A 8 15.10 15.00 -0.24
C LYS A 8 16.62 14.86 -0.21
N GLU A 9 17.34 15.84 0.30
CA GLU A 9 18.80 15.82 0.48
C GLU A 9 19.22 14.69 1.42
N ARG A 10 18.60 14.67 2.62
CA ARG A 10 18.90 13.70 3.67
C ARG A 10 18.74 12.27 3.18
N ILE A 11 17.61 11.92 2.57
CA ILE A 11 17.37 10.56 2.09
C ILE A 11 18.29 10.21 0.93
N LYS A 12 18.57 11.14 0.00
CA LYS A 12 19.52 10.88 -1.10
C LYS A 12 20.93 10.56 -0.59
N MET A 13 21.40 11.25 0.45
CA MET A 13 22.68 10.95 1.08
C MET A 13 22.70 9.57 1.74
N VAL A 14 21.66 9.22 2.50
CA VAL A 14 21.55 7.88 3.11
C VAL A 14 21.55 6.78 2.04
N LEU A 15 20.79 6.96 0.95
CA LEU A 15 20.78 6.01 -0.17
C LEU A 15 22.14 5.93 -0.91
N ALA A 16 22.94 6.99 -0.85
CA ALA A 16 24.29 7.04 -1.38
C ALA A 16 25.35 6.58 -0.35
N HIS A 17 24.94 6.04 0.79
CA HIS A 17 25.82 5.61 1.89
C HIS A 17 26.70 6.75 2.45
N GLN A 18 26.17 7.96 2.52
CA GLN A 18 26.82 9.14 3.10
C GLN A 18 26.14 9.53 4.43
N GLU A 19 26.86 10.26 5.29
CA GLU A 19 26.36 10.73 6.58
C GLU A 19 25.55 12.04 6.41
N PRO A 20 24.23 12.04 6.65
CA PRO A 20 23.42 13.26 6.61
C PRO A 20 23.48 14.03 7.95
N ASP A 21 22.82 15.19 8.00
CA ASP A 21 22.66 16.00 9.22
C ASP A 21 21.95 15.28 10.38
N ARG A 22 21.10 14.29 10.09
CA ARG A 22 20.52 13.31 11.03
C ARG A 22 19.90 12.11 10.31
N VAL A 23 19.55 11.06 11.06
CA VAL A 23 18.78 9.92 10.53
C VAL A 23 17.40 10.39 10.03
N PRO A 24 17.00 10.11 8.77
CA PRO A 24 15.66 10.36 8.27
C PRO A 24 14.64 9.44 8.94
N ILE A 25 13.43 9.96 9.20
CA ILE A 25 12.36 9.23 9.89
C ILE A 25 11.18 9.02 8.93
N HIS A 26 10.65 7.81 8.91
CA HIS A 26 9.40 7.50 8.21
C HIS A 26 8.76 6.25 8.81
N ASP A 27 7.43 6.18 8.77
CA ASP A 27 6.67 5.01 9.22
C ASP A 27 5.29 4.96 8.52
N GLY A 28 4.62 3.80 8.58
CA GLY A 28 3.28 3.55 8.06
C GLY A 28 2.37 2.96 9.14
N PRO A 29 1.88 3.76 10.12
CA PRO A 29 1.05 3.24 11.20
C PRO A 29 -0.32 2.77 10.68
N TRP A 30 -0.85 1.71 11.29
CA TRP A 30 -2.20 1.23 11.02
C TRP A 30 -3.25 2.31 11.33
N GLY A 31 -4.31 2.39 10.53
CA GLY A 31 -5.38 3.37 10.74
C GLY A 31 -6.01 3.29 12.15
N ALA A 32 -6.17 2.08 12.71
CA ALA A 32 -6.64 1.92 14.08
C ALA A 32 -5.66 2.50 15.13
N THR A 33 -4.35 2.42 14.88
CA THR A 33 -3.33 3.05 15.72
C THR A 33 -3.45 4.57 15.65
N VAL A 34 -3.60 5.14 14.45
CA VAL A 34 -3.78 6.60 14.28
C VAL A 34 -5.06 7.08 14.98
N ALA A 35 -6.17 6.36 14.80
CA ALA A 35 -7.45 6.68 15.45
C ALA A 35 -7.35 6.62 16.99
N ARG A 36 -6.54 5.71 17.53
CA ARG A 36 -6.24 5.65 18.96
C ARG A 36 -5.35 6.82 19.40
N TRP A 37 -4.29 7.14 18.66
CA TRP A 37 -3.38 8.25 18.98
C TRP A 37 -4.09 9.61 19.04
N HIS A 38 -5.09 9.86 18.21
CA HIS A 38 -5.91 11.08 18.34
C HIS A 38 -6.61 11.19 19.71
N LYS A 39 -7.02 10.06 20.29
CA LYS A 39 -7.60 10.01 21.64
C LYS A 39 -6.56 10.11 22.76
N GLU A 40 -5.28 9.94 22.43
CA GLU A 40 -4.15 9.92 23.36
C GLU A 40 -3.27 11.19 23.29
N GLY A 41 -3.57 12.13 22.39
CA GLY A 41 -2.91 13.44 22.33
C GLY A 41 -2.36 13.86 20.95
N LEU A 42 -2.52 13.06 19.90
CA LEU A 42 -2.26 13.51 18.54
C LEU A 42 -3.34 14.54 18.13
N PRO A 43 -3.01 15.79 17.76
CA PRO A 43 -4.00 16.81 17.48
C PRO A 43 -4.95 16.44 16.34
N ASP A 44 -6.23 16.81 16.45
CA ASP A 44 -7.22 16.58 15.41
C ASP A 44 -6.80 17.27 14.10
N GLY A 45 -6.94 16.54 12.99
CA GLY A 45 -6.56 17.03 11.67
C GLY A 45 -5.06 17.03 11.36
N ILE A 46 -4.20 16.70 12.34
CA ILE A 46 -2.76 16.56 12.12
C ILE A 46 -2.41 15.09 11.87
N THR A 47 -1.75 14.83 10.75
CA THR A 47 -1.32 13.46 10.42
C THR A 47 -0.10 13.05 11.27
N PRO A 48 0.13 11.74 11.49
CA PRO A 48 1.38 11.29 12.10
C PRO A 48 2.62 11.79 11.35
N GLY A 49 2.54 11.91 10.02
CA GLY A 49 3.63 12.41 9.20
C GLY A 49 3.97 13.87 9.46
N GLU A 50 2.97 14.72 9.67
CA GLU A 50 3.18 16.12 10.07
C GLU A 50 3.69 16.21 11.52
N TYR A 51 3.09 15.44 12.44
CA TYR A 51 3.43 15.50 13.86
C TYR A 51 4.86 15.01 14.16
N PHE A 52 5.28 13.89 13.56
CA PHE A 52 6.60 13.31 13.77
C PHE A 52 7.64 13.74 12.73
N GLY A 53 7.24 14.52 11.72
CA GLY A 53 8.15 15.01 10.68
C GLY A 53 8.64 13.91 9.74
N TYR A 54 7.74 13.07 9.23
CA TYR A 54 8.09 12.02 8.27
C TYR A 54 8.62 12.60 6.95
N GLU A 55 9.62 11.94 6.39
CA GLU A 55 10.48 12.49 5.35
C GLU A 55 10.03 12.15 3.92
N MET A 56 9.33 11.02 3.76
CA MET A 56 8.91 10.49 2.45
C MET A 56 7.44 10.75 2.16
N VAL A 57 7.17 11.07 0.89
CA VAL A 57 5.83 11.08 0.30
C VAL A 57 5.81 10.11 -0.87
N MET A 58 4.86 9.19 -0.83
CA MET A 58 4.73 8.09 -1.77
C MET A 58 3.55 8.30 -2.71
N PHE A 59 3.77 8.07 -4.01
CA PHE A 59 2.73 8.06 -5.04
C PHE A 59 2.65 6.69 -5.67
N GLY A 60 1.43 6.28 -6.04
CA GLY A 60 1.19 4.95 -6.61
C GLY A 60 0.16 4.98 -7.74
N ALA A 61 -0.10 3.80 -8.28
CA ALA A 61 -1.16 3.55 -9.25
C ALA A 61 -1.96 2.33 -8.81
N ASP A 62 -3.20 2.21 -9.27
CA ASP A 62 -4.00 1.00 -9.14
C ASP A 62 -3.44 -0.13 -10.01
N THR A 63 -2.68 -1.02 -9.38
CA THR A 63 -2.07 -2.21 -9.98
C THR A 63 -2.98 -3.44 -9.93
N SER A 64 -4.26 -3.27 -9.54
CA SER A 64 -5.21 -4.38 -9.47
C SER A 64 -5.90 -4.67 -10.82
N PRO A 65 -6.50 -5.87 -10.97
CA PRO A 65 -7.39 -6.22 -12.08
C PRO A 65 -8.75 -5.49 -12.06
N ARG A 66 -9.02 -4.62 -11.07
CA ARG A 66 -10.24 -3.81 -10.96
C ARG A 66 -11.54 -4.63 -10.98
N PHE A 67 -11.52 -5.81 -10.35
CA PHE A 67 -12.75 -6.56 -10.15
C PHE A 67 -13.73 -5.77 -9.27
N PRO A 68 -15.05 -5.91 -9.48
CA PRO A 68 -16.03 -5.22 -8.66
C PRO A 68 -15.97 -5.72 -7.21
N ILE A 69 -15.89 -4.77 -6.27
CA ILE A 69 -15.99 -5.01 -4.84
C ILE A 69 -17.46 -5.17 -4.47
N LYS A 70 -17.81 -6.29 -3.82
CA LYS A 70 -19.17 -6.63 -3.40
C LYS A 70 -19.16 -7.09 -1.96
N THR A 71 -20.12 -6.63 -1.17
CA THR A 71 -20.38 -7.18 0.15
C THR A 71 -21.19 -8.47 0.01
N ILE A 72 -20.64 -9.56 0.53
CA ILE A 72 -21.30 -10.88 0.56
C ILE A 72 -22.10 -10.99 1.85
N GLU A 73 -21.51 -10.59 2.97
CA GLU A 73 -22.13 -10.65 4.29
C GLU A 73 -21.65 -9.48 5.14
N LYS A 74 -22.54 -8.91 5.95
CA LYS A 74 -22.19 -7.93 6.98
C LYS A 74 -22.97 -8.24 8.25
N THR A 75 -22.26 -8.36 9.36
CA THR A 75 -22.82 -8.54 10.71
C THR A 75 -22.46 -7.37 11.60
N ASP A 76 -22.83 -7.46 12.88
CA ASP A 76 -22.42 -6.55 13.94
C ASP A 76 -20.93 -6.63 14.29
N LYS A 77 -20.21 -7.66 13.82
CA LYS A 77 -18.78 -7.86 14.12
C LYS A 77 -17.88 -7.86 12.90
N TYR A 78 -18.33 -8.42 11.79
CA TYR A 78 -17.48 -8.59 10.62
C TYR A 78 -18.19 -8.29 9.31
N ILE A 79 -17.38 -8.11 8.27
CA ILE A 79 -17.80 -7.97 6.89
C ILE A 79 -17.01 -8.96 6.02
N ILE A 80 -17.70 -9.62 5.11
CA ILE A 80 -17.10 -10.46 4.07
C ILE A 80 -17.34 -9.76 2.73
N GLN A 81 -16.25 -9.50 1.99
CA GLN A 81 -16.32 -8.80 0.72
C GLN A 81 -15.37 -9.40 -0.31
N THR A 82 -15.72 -9.25 -1.59
CA THR A 82 -14.76 -9.38 -2.67
C THR A 82 -13.83 -8.17 -2.74
N THR A 83 -12.61 -8.34 -3.22
CA THR A 83 -11.62 -7.26 -3.40
C THR A 83 -11.44 -6.89 -4.88
N SER A 84 -10.74 -5.79 -5.17
CA SER A 84 -10.36 -5.42 -6.54
C SER A 84 -9.41 -6.43 -7.20
N THR A 85 -8.76 -7.28 -6.40
CA THR A 85 -7.94 -8.41 -6.86
C THR A 85 -8.76 -9.66 -7.16
N GLY A 86 -10.07 -9.66 -6.91
CA GLY A 86 -10.94 -10.83 -7.07
C GLY A 86 -10.89 -11.81 -5.90
N ALA A 87 -10.18 -11.49 -4.81
CA ALA A 87 -10.16 -12.30 -3.60
C ALA A 87 -11.44 -12.10 -2.79
N THR A 88 -11.71 -13.02 -1.86
CA THR A 88 -12.75 -12.88 -0.84
C THR A 88 -12.11 -12.91 0.54
N ASN A 89 -12.32 -11.86 1.33
CA ASN A 89 -11.74 -11.71 2.66
C ASN A 89 -12.81 -11.38 3.70
N LYS A 90 -12.57 -11.84 4.92
CA LYS A 90 -13.31 -11.48 6.14
C LYS A 90 -12.52 -10.46 6.95
N ASN A 91 -13.13 -9.34 7.26
CA ASN A 91 -12.56 -8.29 8.09
C ASN A 91 -13.49 -7.92 9.24
N PHE A 92 -12.97 -7.36 10.32
CA PHE A 92 -13.79 -6.60 11.25
C PHE A 92 -14.24 -5.30 10.57
N TRP A 93 -15.47 -4.87 10.82
CA TRP A 93 -15.97 -3.65 10.15
C TRP A 93 -15.61 -2.38 10.91
N ASP A 94 -15.29 -2.49 12.21
CA ASP A 94 -15.07 -1.38 13.14
C ASP A 94 -13.60 -1.15 13.51
N HIS A 95 -12.72 -2.12 13.24
CA HIS A 95 -11.28 -2.00 13.46
C HIS A 95 -10.46 -2.80 12.44
N THR A 96 -9.16 -2.51 12.37
CA THR A 96 -8.23 -3.17 11.45
C THR A 96 -7.50 -4.31 12.14
N SER A 97 -7.43 -5.46 11.48
CA SER A 97 -6.59 -6.61 11.83
C SER A 97 -6.10 -7.26 10.54
N THR A 98 -5.25 -8.29 10.63
CA THR A 98 -4.91 -9.13 9.48
C THR A 98 -6.20 -9.74 8.90
N PRO A 99 -6.51 -9.52 7.61
CA PRO A 99 -7.72 -10.06 7.00
C PRO A 99 -7.77 -11.59 7.07
N GLY A 100 -8.93 -12.14 7.39
CA GLY A 100 -9.20 -13.57 7.27
C GLY A 100 -9.38 -13.94 5.80
N LEU A 101 -8.41 -14.63 5.22
CA LEU A 101 -8.50 -15.14 3.84
C LEU A 101 -9.61 -16.20 3.75
N ILE A 102 -10.61 -15.94 2.90
CA ILE A 102 -11.65 -16.95 2.56
C ILE A 102 -11.31 -17.58 1.22
N ASP A 103 -11.08 -16.76 0.19
CA ASP A 103 -10.87 -17.25 -1.17
C ASP A 103 -9.94 -16.36 -2.01
N ARG A 104 -9.33 -16.96 -3.03
CA ARG A 104 -8.44 -16.33 -4.01
C ARG A 104 -8.85 -16.74 -5.42
N PRO A 105 -8.80 -15.86 -6.43
CA PRO A 105 -9.36 -16.14 -7.75
C PRO A 105 -8.60 -17.18 -8.57
N ILE A 106 -7.31 -17.42 -8.30
CA ILE A 106 -6.50 -18.41 -9.03
C ILE A 106 -6.49 -19.72 -8.24
N LYS A 107 -6.97 -20.80 -8.87
CA LYS A 107 -6.90 -22.18 -8.41
C LYS A 107 -5.95 -23.01 -9.25
N GLU A 108 -5.92 -22.72 -10.54
CA GLU A 108 -5.14 -23.42 -11.55
C GLU A 108 -4.52 -22.42 -12.54
N LYS A 109 -3.60 -22.91 -13.38
CA LYS A 109 -2.89 -22.06 -14.36
C LYS A 109 -3.82 -21.23 -15.24
N GLN A 110 -4.93 -21.82 -15.69
CA GLN A 110 -5.80 -21.16 -16.64
C GLN A 110 -6.46 -19.90 -16.06
N ASP A 111 -6.68 -19.83 -14.74
CA ASP A 111 -7.38 -18.72 -14.09
C ASP A 111 -6.59 -17.41 -14.21
N TRP A 112 -5.28 -17.50 -14.43
CA TRP A 112 -4.41 -16.34 -14.56
C TRP A 112 -4.65 -15.54 -15.83
N PHE A 113 -4.90 -16.20 -16.97
CA PHE A 113 -5.00 -15.52 -18.26
C PHE A 113 -6.08 -14.42 -18.31
N PRO A 114 -7.33 -14.64 -17.87
CA PRO A 114 -8.34 -13.58 -17.85
C PRO A 114 -8.06 -12.47 -16.81
N ILE A 115 -7.26 -12.75 -15.77
CA ILE A 115 -6.82 -11.73 -14.82
C ILE A 115 -5.73 -10.86 -15.46
N LYS A 116 -4.78 -11.49 -16.17
CA LYS A 116 -3.68 -10.80 -16.85
C LYS A 116 -4.18 -9.77 -17.86
N GLU A 117 -5.22 -10.09 -18.63
CA GLU A 117 -5.85 -9.16 -19.59
C GLU A 117 -6.36 -7.86 -18.95
N ARG A 118 -6.67 -7.89 -17.64
CA ARG A 118 -7.15 -6.72 -16.88
C ARG A 118 -6.02 -5.89 -16.28
N LEU A 119 -4.77 -6.30 -16.42
CA LEU A 119 -3.60 -5.63 -15.84
C LEU A 119 -2.92 -4.67 -16.83
N GLU A 120 -3.54 -4.42 -17.99
CA GLU A 120 -3.03 -3.47 -18.97
C GLU A 120 -2.90 -2.05 -18.37
N PRO A 121 -1.74 -1.39 -18.52
CA PRO A 121 -1.55 -0.02 -18.09
C PRO A 121 -2.55 0.92 -18.74
N ASP A 122 -3.10 1.84 -17.95
CA ASP A 122 -4.08 2.82 -18.43
C ASP A 122 -3.98 4.11 -17.60
N TYR A 123 -4.27 5.25 -18.24
CA TYR A 123 -4.17 6.56 -17.59
C TYR A 123 -5.13 6.70 -16.40
N THR A 124 -6.26 6.00 -16.40
CA THR A 124 -7.22 6.02 -15.28
C THR A 124 -6.75 5.24 -14.06
N ARG A 125 -5.58 4.57 -14.10
CA ARG A 125 -4.97 3.89 -12.95
C ARG A 125 -4.35 4.82 -11.94
N VAL A 126 -4.30 6.10 -12.24
CA VAL A 126 -3.75 7.12 -11.36
C VAL A 126 -4.84 8.17 -11.11
N ASP A 127 -5.08 8.49 -9.85
CA ASP A 127 -5.83 9.69 -9.49
C ASP A 127 -4.95 10.93 -9.69
N TRP A 128 -4.87 11.38 -10.93
CA TRP A 128 -3.97 12.47 -11.33
C TRP A 128 -4.23 13.77 -10.57
N VAL A 129 -5.48 14.06 -10.20
CA VAL A 129 -5.82 15.29 -9.48
C VAL A 129 -5.17 15.28 -8.10
N SER A 130 -5.38 14.21 -7.33
CA SER A 130 -4.78 14.06 -6.00
C SER A 130 -3.25 13.96 -6.09
N VAL A 131 -2.74 13.22 -7.08
CA VAL A 131 -1.30 13.07 -7.29
C VAL A 131 -0.63 14.42 -7.58
N PHE A 132 -1.15 15.23 -8.50
CA PHE A 132 -0.53 16.52 -8.82
C PHE A 132 -0.56 17.48 -7.63
N ASN A 133 -1.69 17.60 -6.94
CA ASN A 133 -1.81 18.47 -5.77
C ASN A 133 -0.80 18.10 -4.68
N ASN A 134 -0.75 16.81 -4.32
CA ASN A 134 0.14 16.32 -3.27
C ASN A 134 1.61 16.33 -3.72
N TYR A 135 1.90 16.10 -5.01
CA TYR A 135 3.25 16.19 -5.57
C TYR A 135 3.82 17.60 -5.46
N HIS A 136 3.03 18.62 -5.82
CA HIS A 136 3.46 20.01 -5.73
C HIS A 136 3.68 20.46 -4.28
N ALA A 137 2.81 20.04 -3.35
CA ALA A 137 3.02 20.29 -1.91
C ALA A 137 4.28 19.59 -1.38
N ALA A 138 4.45 18.30 -1.66
CA ALA A 138 5.64 17.55 -1.24
C ALA A 138 6.94 18.14 -1.82
N GLN A 139 6.89 18.62 -3.06
CA GLN A 139 8.02 19.27 -3.71
C GLN A 139 8.38 20.60 -3.03
N SER A 140 7.39 21.45 -2.72
CA SER A 140 7.63 22.76 -2.07
C SER A 140 8.13 22.61 -0.64
N GLU A 141 7.73 21.53 0.05
CA GLU A 141 8.21 21.17 1.39
C GLU A 141 9.60 20.50 1.40
N GLY A 142 10.19 20.23 0.23
CA GLY A 142 11.47 19.54 0.13
C GLY A 142 11.42 18.08 0.62
N LYS A 143 10.26 17.42 0.52
CA LYS A 143 10.08 16.01 0.85
C LYS A 143 10.82 15.10 -0.13
N PHE A 144 11.20 13.90 0.31
CA PHE A 144 11.66 12.87 -0.61
C PHE A 144 10.46 12.20 -1.27
N ILE A 145 10.36 12.31 -2.59
CA ILE A 145 9.25 11.77 -3.37
C ILE A 145 9.67 10.44 -3.98
N CYS A 146 8.89 9.39 -3.78
CA CYS A 146 9.12 8.09 -4.37
C CYS A 146 7.82 7.43 -4.88
N TYR A 147 7.99 6.45 -5.75
CA TYR A 147 6.92 5.60 -6.22
C TYR A 147 6.72 4.43 -5.25
N SER A 148 5.48 4.07 -4.98
CA SER A 148 5.09 2.97 -4.09
C SER A 148 3.94 2.15 -4.66
N GLY A 149 4.02 0.85 -4.45
CA GLY A 149 2.97 -0.10 -4.80
C GLY A 149 3.40 -1.53 -4.53
N GLY A 150 2.46 -2.47 -4.68
CA GLY A 150 2.73 -3.90 -4.55
C GLY A 150 3.19 -4.49 -5.88
N TYR A 151 4.26 -5.29 -5.86
CA TYR A 151 4.80 -5.98 -7.03
C TYR A 151 5.26 -7.39 -6.70
N GLY A 152 5.40 -8.21 -7.73
CA GLY A 152 6.02 -9.52 -7.65
C GLY A 152 5.29 -10.46 -6.69
N TYR A 153 6.08 -11.26 -5.96
CA TYR A 153 5.59 -12.32 -5.08
C TYR A 153 4.49 -11.86 -4.12
N ASP A 154 4.66 -10.71 -3.46
CA ASP A 154 3.71 -10.28 -2.43
C ASP A 154 2.33 -9.96 -3.03
N LEU A 155 2.30 -9.29 -4.18
CA LEU A 155 1.06 -9.03 -4.90
C LEU A 155 0.41 -10.33 -5.39
N LEU A 156 1.18 -11.33 -5.81
CA LEU A 156 0.64 -12.61 -6.27
C LEU A 156 -0.16 -13.34 -5.18
N GLN A 157 0.22 -13.19 -3.91
CA GLN A 157 -0.54 -13.72 -2.78
C GLN A 157 -1.96 -13.13 -2.69
N SER A 158 -2.24 -12.03 -3.41
CA SER A 158 -3.58 -11.47 -3.54
C SER A 158 -4.46 -12.21 -4.54
N TYR A 159 -3.87 -12.96 -5.47
CA TYR A 159 -4.55 -13.69 -6.56
C TYR A 159 -4.56 -15.20 -6.36
N ILE A 160 -3.50 -15.77 -5.80
CA ILE A 160 -3.35 -17.19 -5.47
C ILE A 160 -3.04 -17.32 -3.98
N ARG A 161 -3.50 -18.39 -3.32
CA ARG A 161 -3.17 -18.58 -1.91
C ARG A 161 -1.68 -18.86 -1.74
N SER A 162 -1.08 -18.38 -0.66
CA SER A 162 0.36 -18.53 -0.42
C SER A 162 0.81 -20.00 -0.35
N ASP A 163 0.00 -20.87 0.24
CA ASP A 163 0.26 -22.31 0.31
C ASP A 163 0.26 -22.98 -1.08
N GLN A 164 -0.51 -22.46 -2.03
CA GLN A 164 -0.51 -22.93 -3.41
C GLN A 164 0.63 -22.29 -4.23
N LEU A 165 0.86 -20.98 -4.06
CA LEU A 165 1.90 -20.23 -4.77
C LEU A 165 3.29 -20.79 -4.47
N LEU A 166 3.60 -21.04 -3.20
CA LEU A 166 4.91 -21.54 -2.80
C LEU A 166 5.18 -22.94 -3.36
N VAL A 167 4.17 -23.82 -3.38
CA VAL A 167 4.28 -25.14 -4.00
C VAL A 167 4.45 -25.01 -5.52
N ALA A 168 3.67 -24.15 -6.17
CA ALA A 168 3.77 -23.91 -7.61
C ALA A 168 5.16 -23.39 -8.01
N MET A 169 5.78 -22.52 -7.22
CA MET A 169 7.14 -22.01 -7.48
C MET A 169 8.20 -23.12 -7.46
N VAL A 170 8.00 -24.20 -6.70
CA VAL A 170 8.92 -25.35 -6.63
C VAL A 170 8.63 -26.35 -7.73
N ASP A 171 7.37 -26.76 -7.86
CA ASP A 171 6.98 -27.86 -8.75
C ASP A 171 6.86 -27.42 -10.21
N ASN A 172 6.57 -26.14 -10.46
CA ASN A 172 6.33 -25.57 -11.78
C ASN A 172 6.94 -24.15 -11.91
N PRO A 173 8.27 -23.99 -11.85
CA PRO A 173 8.91 -22.66 -11.89
C PRO A 173 8.70 -21.89 -13.21
N GLU A 174 8.41 -22.59 -14.30
CA GLU A 174 8.10 -22.02 -15.62
C GLU A 174 6.62 -21.60 -15.77
N TRP A 175 5.84 -21.76 -14.70
CA TRP A 175 4.41 -21.48 -14.68
C TRP A 175 4.11 -20.02 -15.03
#